data_AF-X1KB54-F1
#
_entry.id   AF-X1KB54-F1
#
_cell.length_a   1.000
_cell.length_b   1.000
_cell.length_c   1.000
_cell.angle_alpha   90.00
_cell.angle_beta   90.00
_cell.angle_gamma   90.00
#
_symmetry.space_group_name_H-M   'P 1'
#
loop_
_entity.id
_entity.type
_entity.pdbx_description
1 polymer ?
#
loop_
_entity_poly.entity_id
_entity_poly.type
_entity_poly.pdbx_seq_one_letter_code
_entity_poly.pdbx_strand_id
1 'polypeptide(L)'
;MDYLIGDTIQLRATIKNFAGVESEPANLPTVSVFDLDGKELESSGVSTLTTGTTGQYYYDWKVSTGLTFNTNLIAVWSWDTDVPNVHKKKMTFSVVTVLS
;
A
#
# COMPACT_ATOMS: atom_id res chain seq x y z
N MET A 1 7.90 -2.09 11.75
CA MET A 1 7.30 -0.77 11.99
C MET A 1 5.87 -1.06 12.31
N ASP A 2 5.46 -0.58 13.47
CA ASP A 2 4.27 -1.05 14.13
C ASP A 2 3.32 0.13 14.22
N TYR A 3 2.08 -0.09 13.79
CA TYR A 3 1.02 0.92 13.80
C TYR A 3 -0.09 0.49 14.74
N LEU A 4 -0.83 1.44 15.31
CA LEU A 4 -1.95 1.09 16.18
C LEU A 4 -3.17 0.74 15.34
N ILE A 5 -3.92 -0.26 15.80
CA ILE A 5 -5.25 -0.53 15.26
C ILE A 5 -6.13 0.71 15.45
N GLY A 6 -6.76 1.16 14.37
CA GLY A 6 -7.53 2.39 14.34
C GLY A 6 -6.72 3.62 13.97
N ASP A 7 -5.41 3.57 13.74
CA ASP A 7 -4.67 4.71 13.17
C ASP A 7 -4.98 4.89 11.68
N THR A 8 -4.84 6.13 11.21
CA THR A 8 -4.67 6.38 9.78
C THR A 8 -3.17 6.36 9.47
N ILE A 9 -2.75 5.45 8.61
CA ILE A 9 -1.36 5.29 8.21
C ILE A 9 -1.19 5.68 6.75
N GLN A 10 -0.03 6.22 6.42
CA GLN A 10 0.28 6.57 5.04
C GLN A 10 1.17 5.52 4.41
N LEU A 11 0.59 4.74 3.50
CA LEU A 11 1.30 3.78 2.67
C LEU A 11 1.96 4.54 1.52
N ARG A 12 3.21 4.20 1.19
CA ARG A 12 3.98 4.90 0.15
C ARG A 12 4.63 3.93 -0.84
N ALA A 13 4.66 4.33 -2.10
CA ALA A 13 5.42 3.66 -3.15
C ALA A 13 6.23 4.67 -3.97
N THR A 14 7.36 4.18 -4.48
CA THR A 14 8.19 4.90 -5.44
C THR A 14 8.39 3.98 -6.63
N ILE A 15 7.96 4.43 -7.80
CA ILE A 15 8.08 3.71 -9.06
C ILE A 15 9.28 4.26 -9.81
N LYS A 16 10.14 3.35 -10.26
CA LYS A 16 11.38 3.66 -10.96
C LYS A 16 11.51 2.80 -12.21
N ASN A 17 12.12 3.35 -13.25
CA ASN A 17 12.52 2.59 -14.43
C ASN A 17 13.76 1.71 -14.15
N PHE A 18 14.19 0.94 -15.16
CA PHE A 18 15.37 0.07 -15.04
C PHE A 18 16.69 0.82 -14.80
N ALA A 19 16.75 2.12 -15.08
CA ALA A 19 17.90 2.97 -14.77
C ALA A 19 17.85 3.52 -13.32
N GLY A 20 16.82 3.19 -12.54
CA GLY A 20 16.65 3.64 -11.16
C GLY A 20 16.13 5.07 -11.02
N VAL A 21 15.68 5.69 -12.11
CA VAL A 21 15.08 7.03 -12.16
C VAL A 21 13.57 6.91 -11.94
N GLU A 22 12.98 7.87 -11.23
CA GLU A 22 11.52 7.93 -11.07
C GLU A 22 10.82 7.94 -12.42
N SER A 23 9.75 7.17 -12.52
CA SER A 23 8.95 7.06 -13.74
C SER A 23 7.48 7.05 -13.36
N GLU A 24 6.71 7.83 -14.11
CA GLU A 24 5.26 7.78 -14.05
C GLU A 24 4.78 6.51 -14.77
N PRO A 25 3.92 5.68 -14.14
CA PRO A 25 3.25 4.56 -14.79
C PRO A 25 2.17 5.06 -15.76
N ALA A 26 1.76 4.22 -16.71
CA ALA A 26 0.70 4.57 -17.66
C ALA A 26 -0.67 4.69 -16.97
N ASN A 27 -0.90 3.87 -15.94
CA ASN A 27 -2.10 3.90 -15.12
C ASN A 27 -1.77 4.25 -13.66
N LEU A 28 -2.70 4.98 -13.02
CA LEU A 28 -2.55 5.37 -11.62
C LEU A 28 -2.40 4.14 -10.72
N PRO A 29 -1.40 4.10 -9.81
CA PRO A 29 -1.24 2.99 -8.90
C PRO A 29 -2.41 2.87 -7.92
N THR A 30 -2.77 1.64 -7.58
CA THR A 30 -3.74 1.33 -6.53
C THR A 30 -3.10 0.48 -5.44
N VAL A 31 -3.70 0.49 -4.25
CA VAL A 31 -3.25 -0.25 -3.08
C VAL A 31 -4.33 -1.21 -2.61
N SER A 32 -4.00 -2.48 -2.47
CA SER A 32 -4.80 -3.42 -1.69
C SER A 32 -4.06 -3.79 -0.41
N VAL A 33 -4.80 -4.05 0.67
CA VAL A 33 -4.25 -4.50 1.96
C VAL A 33 -4.85 -5.86 2.28
N PHE A 34 -4.01 -6.80 2.68
CA PHE A 34 -4.38 -8.16 3.03
C PHE A 34 -3.88 -8.53 4.42
N ASP A 35 -4.58 -9.46 5.07
CA ASP A 35 -4.00 -10.23 6.18
C ASP A 35 -3.05 -11.33 5.66
N LEU A 36 -2.46 -12.10 6.58
CA LEU A 36 -1.52 -13.18 6.24
C LEU A 36 -2.19 -14.39 5.58
N ASP A 37 -3.50 -14.58 5.79
CA ASP A 37 -4.28 -15.65 5.17
C ASP A 37 -4.77 -15.26 3.76
N GLY A 38 -4.46 -14.02 3.33
CA GLY A 38 -4.80 -13.50 2.01
C GLY A 38 -6.21 -12.91 1.94
N LYS A 39 -6.90 -12.71 3.06
CA LYS A 39 -8.17 -11.98 3.09
C LYS A 39 -7.90 -10.51 2.81
N GLU A 40 -8.64 -9.97 1.85
CA GLU A 40 -8.57 -8.55 1.51
C GLU A 40 -9.29 -7.70 2.58
N LEU A 41 -8.59 -6.69 3.09
CA LEU A 41 -9.05 -5.70 4.05
C LEU A 41 -9.29 -4.33 3.41
N GLU A 42 -8.56 -4.03 2.33
CA GLU A 42 -8.73 -2.86 1.49
C GLU A 42 -8.57 -3.29 0.04
N SER A 43 -9.49 -2.87 -0.84
CA SER A 43 -9.49 -3.26 -2.24
C SER A 43 -9.33 -2.04 -3.13
N SER A 44 -8.20 -1.98 -3.85
CA SER A 44 -7.94 -0.96 -4.87
C SER A 44 -8.04 0.49 -4.39
N GLY A 45 -7.48 0.79 -3.21
CA GLY A 45 -7.33 2.15 -2.69
C GLY A 45 -6.62 3.05 -3.71
N VAL A 46 -7.27 4.15 -4.09
CA VAL A 46 -6.81 5.07 -5.14
C VAL A 46 -5.67 5.93 -4.58
N SER A 47 -4.47 5.78 -5.14
CA SER A 47 -3.30 6.53 -4.67
C SER A 47 -3.31 7.98 -5.14
N THR A 48 -2.50 8.81 -4.49
CA THR A 48 -2.24 10.20 -4.85
C THR A 48 -0.75 10.36 -5.19
N LEU A 49 -0.45 11.05 -6.29
CA LEU A 49 0.92 11.46 -6.63
C LEU A 49 1.39 12.54 -5.65
N THR A 50 2.58 12.35 -5.08
CA THR A 50 3.20 13.34 -4.19
C THR A 50 3.58 14.57 -5.02
N THR A 51 3.15 15.75 -4.58
CA THR A 51 3.41 17.02 -5.27
C THR A 51 4.90 17.22 -5.53
N GLY A 52 5.26 17.57 -6.77
CA GLY A 52 6.65 17.83 -7.18
C GLY A 52 7.47 16.57 -7.45
N THR A 53 6.84 15.39 -7.53
CA THR A 53 7.50 14.12 -7.87
C THR A 53 6.91 13.54 -9.16
N THR A 54 7.57 12.54 -9.74
CA THR A 54 7.12 11.87 -10.97
C THR A 54 6.70 10.42 -10.70
N GLY A 55 7.25 9.79 -9.66
CA GLY A 55 6.97 8.38 -9.35
C GLY A 55 6.66 8.09 -7.90
N GLN A 56 6.43 9.09 -7.03
CA GLN A 56 6.18 8.87 -5.62
C GLN A 56 4.69 8.99 -5.29
N TYR A 57 4.08 7.88 -4.91
CA TYR A 57 2.66 7.79 -4.61
C TYR A 57 2.43 7.50 -3.13
N TYR A 58 1.32 7.99 -2.61
CA TYR A 58 0.86 7.66 -1.28
C TYR A 58 -0.63 7.34 -1.24
N TYR A 59 -1.04 6.60 -0.21
CA TYR A 59 -2.42 6.31 0.08
C TYR A 59 -2.60 6.30 1.60
N ASP A 60 -3.54 7.09 2.09
CA ASP A 60 -3.87 7.14 3.52
C ASP A 60 -4.93 6.08 3.80
N TRP A 61 -4.55 5.07 4.59
CA TRP A 61 -5.42 3.95 4.93
C TRP A 61 -5.75 3.96 6.41
N LYS A 62 -7.03 3.80 6.74
CA LYS A 62 -7.49 3.62 8.12
C LYS A 62 -7.35 2.14 8.48
N VAL A 63 -6.48 1.83 9.44
CA VAL A 63 -6.32 0.46 9.94
C VAL A 63 -7.66 0.00 10.53
N SER A 64 -8.22 -1.08 9.97
CA SER A 64 -9.54 -1.57 10.33
C SER A 64 -9.66 -1.86 11.83
N THR A 65 -10.71 -1.34 12.47
CA THR A 65 -11.05 -1.63 13.87
C THR A 65 -11.61 -3.05 14.06
N GLY A 66 -11.85 -3.79 12.96
CA GLY A 66 -12.22 -5.20 13.01
C GLY A 66 -11.04 -6.13 13.34
N LEU A 67 -9.81 -5.62 13.30
CA LEU A 67 -8.63 -6.31 13.81
C LEU A 67 -8.62 -6.22 15.33
N THR A 68 -8.52 -7.36 16.02
CA THR A 68 -8.66 -7.43 17.50
C THR A 68 -7.41 -7.93 18.22
N PHE A 69 -6.37 -8.30 17.47
CA PHE A 69 -5.10 -8.81 18.00
C PHE A 69 -3.94 -8.30 17.13
N ASN A 70 -2.73 -8.35 17.70
CA ASN A 70 -1.51 -7.97 16.98
C ASN A 70 -1.31 -8.88 15.77
N THR A 71 -1.14 -8.30 14.59
CA THR A 71 -1.01 -9.07 13.35
C THR A 71 -0.11 -8.35 12.35
N ASN A 72 0.43 -9.12 11.40
CA ASN A 72 1.12 -8.55 10.25
C ASN A 72 0.15 -8.44 9.09
N LEU A 73 0.27 -7.34 8.35
CA LEU A 73 -0.51 -7.08 7.15
C LEU A 73 0.42 -6.94 5.95
N ILE A 74 -0.18 -7.07 4.76
CA ILE A 74 0.51 -6.97 3.49
C ILE A 74 -0.17 -5.90 2.65
N ALA A 75 0.51 -4.79 2.39
CA ALA A 75 0.11 -3.85 1.36
C ALA A 75 0.71 -4.27 0.01
N VAL A 76 -0.14 -4.31 -1.02
CA VAL A 76 0.25 -4.59 -2.40
C VAL A 76 -0.14 -3.39 -3.24
N TRP A 77 0.88 -2.69 -3.74
CA TRP A 77 0.72 -1.70 -4.79
C TRP A 77 0.63 -2.40 -6.14
N SER A 78 -0.30 -1.99 -6.98
CA SER A 78 -0.44 -2.47 -8.37
C SER A 78 -0.53 -1.27 -9.31
N TRP A 79 0.10 -1.35 -10.47
CA TRP A 79 0.00 -0.33 -11.51
C TRP A 79 0.14 -0.97 -12.89
N ASP A 80 -0.22 -0.21 -13.93
CA ASP A 80 -0.28 -0.68 -15.31
C ASP A 80 -1.13 -1.96 -15.43
N THR A 81 -2.35 -1.92 -14.90
CA THR A 81 -3.27 -3.07 -14.84
C THR A 81 -3.80 -3.54 -16.20
N ASP A 82 -3.67 -2.70 -17.23
CA ASP A 82 -4.22 -2.95 -18.57
C ASP A 82 -3.19 -3.56 -19.55
N VAL A 83 -1.95 -3.78 -19.09
CA VAL A 83 -0.92 -4.50 -19.84
C VAL A 83 -0.81 -5.94 -19.34
N PRO A 84 -0.34 -6.89 -20.19
CA PRO A 84 -0.30 -8.32 -19.86
C PRO A 84 0.45 -8.70 -18.58
N ASN A 85 1.23 -7.78 -17.99
CA ASN A 85 1.89 -7.98 -16.71
C ASN A 85 1.64 -6.77 -15.80
N VAL A 86 0.71 -6.92 -14.86
CA VAL A 86 0.48 -5.93 -13.80
C VAL A 86 1.74 -5.83 -12.95
N HIS A 87 2.33 -4.63 -12.89
CA HIS A 87 3.46 -4.39 -12.01
C HIS A 87 2.99 -4.31 -10.56
N LYS A 88 3.76 -4.91 -9.65
CA LYS A 88 3.40 -4.97 -8.23
C LYS A 88 4.57 -4.65 -7.31
N LYS A 89 4.27 -4.00 -6.18
CA LYS A 89 5.21 -3.83 -5.05
C LYS A 89 4.52 -4.28 -3.77
N LYS A 90 5.18 -5.18 -3.04
CA LYS A 90 4.73 -5.70 -1.74
C LYS A 90 5.43 -4.95 -0.60
N MET A 91 4.69 -4.65 0.46
CA MET A 91 5.21 -4.19 1.75
C MET A 91 4.51 -4.95 2.87
N THR A 92 5.28 -5.43 3.85
CA THR A 92 4.75 -6.04 5.07
C THR A 92 4.96 -5.09 6.24
N PHE A 93 3.95 -4.94 7.07
CA PHE A 93 3.98 -4.08 8.26
C PHE A 93 3.14 -4.70 9.38
N SER A 94 3.39 -4.28 10.60
CA SER A 94 2.72 -4.83 11.78
C SER A 94 1.68 -3.83 12.29
N VAL A 95 0.55 -4.35 12.77
CA VAL A 95 -0.43 -3.57 13.52
C VAL A 95 -0.63 -4.19 14.89
N VAL A 96 -0.74 -3.34 15.91
CA VAL A 96 -0.83 -3.76 17.31
C VAL A 96 -2.01 -3.10 18.02
N THR A 97 -2.51 -3.76 19.05
CA THR A 97 -3.53 -3.18 19.94
C THR A 97 -2.90 -2.16 20.87
N VAL A 98 -3.71 -1.21 21.37
CA VAL A 98 -3.25 -0.16 22.30
C VAL A 98 -2.83 -0.72 23.66
N LEU A 99 -3.30 -1.92 24.03
CA LEU A 99 -3.15 -2.52 25.36
C LEU A 99 -2.14 -3.67 25.40
N SER A 100 -1.15 -3.69 24.50
CA SER A 100 -0.10 -4.72 24.47
C SER A 100 0.83 -4.67 25.68
#